data_AF-A0A1M5U2R8-F1
#
_entry.id   AF-A0A1M5U2R8-F1
#
_cell.length_a   1.000
_cell.length_b   1.000
_cell.length_c   1.000
_cell.angle_alpha   90.00
_cell.angle_beta   90.00
_cell.angle_gamma   90.00
#
_symmetry.space_group_name_H-M   'P 1'
#
loop_
_entity.id
_entity.type
_entity.pdbx_description
1 polymer ?
#
loop_
_entity_poly.entity_id
_entity_poly.type
_entity_poly.pdbx_seq_one_letter_code
_entity_poly.pdbx_strand_id
1 'polypeptide(L)'
;MELNSKQSDATLVSLYIKGDEKCLSELIARHEEKIFGYIYSKTFDRDLSDDLFQDTFIKIIHTLKRGKYNEEGKFLPWALRIAHNLTMDFYRDKKRKKTKYATENYDVLDFIEAEDLNAEDKIELEQTLKNVAELVDFLPEDQQEVLRMRIFMDLSFKEIAEHTNVSINTALGRMRYALINLRKILAEKEVIKFN
;
A
#
# COMPACT_ATOMS: atom_id res chain seq x y z
N MET A 1 -14.19 -11.97 -32.44
CA MET A 1 -14.08 -10.50 -32.59
C MET A 1 -12.99 -10.07 -31.64
N GLU A 2 -11.80 -9.81 -32.18
CA GLU A 2 -10.63 -9.37 -31.41
C GLU A 2 -10.92 -7.98 -30.81
N LEU A 3 -10.90 -7.89 -29.49
CA LEU A 3 -10.97 -6.60 -28.79
C LEU A 3 -9.63 -5.88 -29.02
N ASN A 4 -9.74 -4.68 -29.58
CA ASN A 4 -8.66 -3.94 -30.18
C ASN A 4 -7.82 -3.28 -29.06
N SER A 5 -6.62 -3.79 -28.78
CA SER A 5 -5.68 -3.30 -27.73
C SER A 5 -5.20 -1.84 -27.92
N LYS A 6 -5.77 -1.10 -28.87
CA LYS A 6 -5.45 0.31 -29.20
C LYS A 6 -6.37 1.34 -28.57
N GLN A 7 -7.48 0.95 -27.93
CA GLN A 7 -8.41 1.93 -27.35
C GLN A 7 -7.90 2.51 -26.03
N SER A 8 -7.97 3.84 -25.89
CA SER A 8 -7.61 4.52 -24.65
C SER A 8 -8.58 4.17 -23.51
N ASP A 9 -8.11 4.26 -22.26
CA ASP A 9 -8.97 4.06 -21.09
C ASP A 9 -10.17 5.00 -21.09
N ALA A 10 -9.99 6.25 -21.54
CA ALA A 10 -11.08 7.22 -21.66
C ALA A 10 -12.16 6.74 -22.65
N THR A 11 -11.74 6.14 -23.77
CA THR A 11 -12.66 5.57 -24.76
C THR A 11 -13.43 4.39 -24.18
N LEU A 12 -12.74 3.46 -23.51
CA LEU A 12 -13.36 2.29 -22.88
C LEU A 12 -14.36 2.70 -21.80
N VAL A 13 -14.01 3.68 -20.97
CA VAL A 13 -14.92 4.25 -19.96
C VAL A 13 -16.15 4.87 -20.62
N SER A 14 -15.99 5.65 -21.69
CA SER A 14 -17.11 6.28 -22.40
C SER A 14 -18.06 5.24 -23.00
N LEU A 15 -17.52 4.20 -23.64
CA LEU A 15 -18.29 3.11 -24.24
C LEU A 15 -19.02 2.29 -23.18
N TYR A 16 -18.36 2.01 -22.05
CA TYR A 16 -18.97 1.32 -20.92
C TYR A 16 -20.14 2.12 -20.33
N ILE A 17 -19.99 3.43 -20.11
CA ILE A 17 -21.07 4.30 -19.63
C ILE A 17 -22.26 4.29 -20.60
N LYS A 18 -22.01 4.12 -21.91
CA LYS A 18 -23.05 4.00 -22.95
C LYS A 18 -23.68 2.59 -23.04
N GLY A 19 -23.27 1.65 -22.20
CA GLY A 19 -23.86 0.31 -22.10
C GLY A 19 -23.06 -0.82 -22.73
N ASP A 20 -21.86 -0.57 -23.25
CA ASP A 20 -20.98 -1.65 -23.73
C ASP A 20 -20.22 -2.30 -22.55
N GLU A 21 -20.84 -3.30 -21.94
CA GLU A 21 -20.30 -4.04 -20.80
C GLU A 21 -18.95 -4.74 -21.10
N LYS A 22 -18.61 -5.00 -22.37
CA LYS A 22 -17.32 -5.62 -22.74
C LYS A 22 -16.15 -4.68 -22.49
N CYS A 23 -16.39 -3.37 -22.58
CA CYS A 23 -15.36 -2.35 -22.34
C CYS A 23 -14.91 -2.34 -20.88
N LEU A 24 -15.78 -2.70 -19.93
CA LEU A 24 -15.38 -2.87 -18.53
C LEU A 24 -14.41 -4.03 -18.38
N SER A 25 -14.70 -5.20 -18.99
CA SER A 25 -13.84 -6.38 -18.86
C SER A 25 -12.41 -6.09 -19.37
N GLU A 26 -12.28 -5.40 -20.49
CA GLU A 26 -11.00 -4.94 -21.03
C GLU A 26 -10.29 -3.97 -20.08
N LEU A 27 -11.03 -3.01 -19.52
CA LEU A 27 -10.48 -2.03 -18.58
C LEU A 27 -9.99 -2.68 -17.28
N ILE A 28 -10.70 -3.70 -16.79
CA ILE A 28 -10.30 -4.50 -15.62
C ILE A 28 -9.04 -5.28 -15.95
N ALA A 29 -9.06 -6.10 -17.00
CA ALA A 29 -7.92 -6.94 -17.40
C ALA A 29 -6.63 -6.13 -17.62
N ARG A 30 -6.76 -4.88 -18.10
CA ARG A 30 -5.61 -3.98 -18.30
C ARG A 30 -4.95 -3.51 -17.01
N HIS A 31 -5.71 -3.38 -15.93
CA HIS A 31 -5.28 -2.71 -14.70
C HIS A 31 -5.32 -3.61 -13.46
N GLU A 32 -5.83 -4.84 -13.58
CA GLU A 32 -5.97 -5.78 -12.46
C GLU A 32 -4.65 -6.02 -11.74
N GLU A 33 -3.57 -6.32 -12.46
CA GLU A 33 -2.27 -6.63 -11.84
C GLU A 33 -1.73 -5.44 -11.03
N LYS A 34 -1.90 -4.22 -11.54
CA LYS A 34 -1.42 -2.99 -10.87
C LYS A 34 -2.25 -2.65 -9.65
N ILE A 35 -3.58 -2.78 -9.74
CA ILE A 35 -4.48 -2.47 -8.63
C ILE A 35 -4.34 -3.54 -7.55
N PHE A 36 -4.32 -4.82 -7.94
CA PHE A 36 -4.10 -5.93 -7.02
C PHE A 36 -2.73 -5.84 -6.38
N GLY A 37 -1.67 -5.64 -7.17
CA GLY A 37 -0.31 -5.49 -6.66
C GLY A 37 -0.18 -4.30 -5.70
N TYR A 38 -0.87 -3.18 -5.96
CA TYR A 38 -0.94 -2.08 -5.01
C TYR A 38 -1.62 -2.51 -3.70
N ILE A 39 -2.80 -3.13 -3.74
CA ILE A 39 -3.52 -3.57 -2.54
C ILE A 39 -2.67 -4.58 -1.77
N TYR A 40 -2.13 -5.58 -2.45
CA TYR A 40 -1.25 -6.59 -1.88
C TYR A 40 0.01 -5.99 -1.25
N SER A 41 0.61 -4.95 -1.86
CA SER A 41 1.73 -4.23 -1.26
C SER A 41 1.36 -3.49 0.03
N LYS A 42 0.07 -3.33 0.33
CA LYS A 42 -0.42 -2.75 1.58
C LYS A 42 -0.82 -3.82 2.57
N THR A 43 -1.44 -4.90 2.13
CA THR A 43 -2.04 -5.92 3.00
C THR A 43 -1.11 -7.10 3.28
N PHE A 44 -0.31 -7.51 2.28
CA PHE A 44 0.49 -8.73 2.25
C PHE A 44 -0.28 -10.01 2.63
N ASP A 45 -1.60 -9.96 2.48
CA ASP A 45 -2.53 -11.04 2.73
C ASP A 45 -3.33 -11.21 1.45
N ARG A 46 -3.20 -12.39 0.83
CA ARG A 46 -3.78 -12.63 -0.49
C ARG A 46 -5.31 -12.63 -0.45
N ASP A 47 -5.90 -13.25 0.57
CA ASP A 47 -7.35 -13.36 0.70
C ASP A 47 -7.96 -11.97 0.97
N LEU A 48 -7.35 -11.21 1.89
CA LEU A 48 -7.77 -9.82 2.12
C LEU A 48 -7.58 -8.93 0.89
N SER A 49 -6.52 -9.17 0.11
CA SER A 49 -6.29 -8.43 -1.13
C SER A 49 -7.36 -8.73 -2.16
N ASP A 50 -7.73 -10.00 -2.32
CA ASP A 50 -8.78 -10.45 -3.24
C ASP A 50 -10.13 -9.80 -2.87
N ASP A 51 -10.46 -9.73 -1.57
CA ASP A 51 -11.69 -9.07 -1.08
C ASP A 51 -11.68 -7.56 -1.37
N LEU A 52 -10.61 -6.85 -0.98
CA LEU A 52 -10.49 -5.40 -1.21
C LEU A 52 -10.42 -5.05 -2.69
N PHE A 53 -9.83 -5.92 -3.51
CA PHE A 53 -9.79 -5.79 -4.95
C PHE A 53 -11.21 -5.87 -5.54
N GLN A 54 -12.01 -6.85 -5.12
CA GLN A 54 -13.41 -6.97 -5.55
C GLN A 54 -14.23 -5.73 -5.15
N ASP A 55 -14.11 -5.27 -3.89
CA ASP A 55 -14.79 -4.05 -3.41
C ASP A 55 -14.37 -2.81 -4.21
N THR A 56 -13.09 -2.72 -4.59
CA THR A 56 -12.56 -1.66 -5.43
C THR A 56 -13.28 -1.63 -6.78
N PHE A 57 -13.41 -2.77 -7.45
CA PHE A 57 -14.09 -2.83 -8.75
C PHE A 57 -15.59 -2.60 -8.66
N ILE A 58 -16.25 -3.09 -7.61
CA ILE A 58 -17.67 -2.79 -7.35
C ILE A 58 -17.86 -1.26 -7.21
N LYS A 59 -16.98 -0.58 -6.47
CA LYS A 59 -17.03 0.87 -6.28
C LYS A 59 -16.72 1.64 -7.57
N ILE A 60 -15.77 1.17 -8.37
CA ILE A 60 -15.49 1.69 -9.72
C ILE A 60 -16.75 1.60 -10.59
N ILE A 61 -17.33 0.41 -10.71
CA ILE A 61 -18.53 0.14 -11.52
C ILE A 61 -19.68 1.07 -11.12
N HIS A 62 -19.98 1.17 -9.83
CA HIS A 62 -21.03 2.04 -9.32
C HIS A 62 -20.75 3.52 -9.62
N THR A 63 -19.50 3.96 -9.52
CA THR A 63 -19.13 5.37 -9.75
C THR A 63 -19.25 5.74 -11.23
N LEU A 64 -18.80 4.85 -12.11
CA LEU A 64 -18.93 4.99 -13.57
C LEU A 64 -20.40 5.01 -13.99
N LYS A 65 -21.22 4.04 -13.55
CA LYS A 65 -22.66 3.98 -13.90
C LYS A 65 -23.46 5.17 -13.38
N ARG A 66 -23.03 5.80 -12.28
CA ARG A 66 -23.64 7.03 -11.73
C ARG A 66 -23.18 8.30 -12.45
N GLY A 67 -22.30 8.22 -13.45
CA GLY A 67 -21.77 9.38 -14.17
C GLY A 67 -20.93 10.30 -13.28
N LYS A 68 -20.36 9.78 -12.19
CA LYS A 68 -19.57 10.57 -11.22
C LYS A 68 -18.07 10.59 -11.52
N TYR A 69 -17.66 9.95 -12.60
CA TYR A 69 -16.27 9.97 -13.08
C TYR A 69 -16.03 11.19 -13.96
N ASN A 70 -15.09 12.04 -13.55
CA ASN A 70 -14.75 13.30 -14.21
C ASN A 70 -13.26 13.43 -14.55
N GLU A 71 -12.49 12.34 -14.45
CA GLU A 71 -11.02 12.36 -14.59
C GLU A 71 -10.57 11.74 -15.92
N GLU A 72 -11.05 12.31 -17.03
CA GLU A 72 -10.74 11.84 -18.38
C GLU A 72 -9.24 11.54 -18.57
N GLY A 73 -8.93 10.34 -19.06
CA GLY A 73 -7.56 9.88 -19.30
C GLY A 73 -6.74 9.46 -18.07
N LYS A 74 -7.27 9.58 -16.84
CA LYS A 74 -6.58 9.24 -15.58
C LYS A 74 -7.24 8.09 -14.82
N PHE A 75 -7.73 7.08 -15.54
CA PHE A 75 -8.47 5.97 -14.95
C PHE A 75 -7.66 5.24 -13.86
N LEU A 76 -6.44 4.81 -14.17
CA LEU A 76 -5.61 4.05 -13.22
C LEU A 76 -5.30 4.85 -11.93
N PRO A 77 -4.80 6.10 -11.98
CA PRO A 77 -4.61 6.92 -10.77
C PRO A 77 -5.89 7.10 -9.94
N TRP A 78 -7.05 7.23 -10.59
CA TRP A 78 -8.33 7.30 -9.91
C TRP A 78 -8.72 5.97 -9.25
N ALA A 79 -8.57 4.85 -9.95
CA ALA A 79 -8.83 3.51 -9.42
C ALA A 79 -7.92 3.18 -8.22
N LEU A 80 -6.64 3.55 -8.28
CA LEU A 80 -5.68 3.38 -7.18
C LEU A 80 -6.07 4.19 -5.93
N ARG A 81 -6.67 5.39 -6.10
CA ARG A 81 -7.20 6.14 -4.94
C ARG A 81 -8.42 5.46 -4.33
N ILE A 82 -9.28 4.83 -5.13
CA ILE A 82 -10.40 4.04 -4.60
C ILE A 82 -9.86 2.86 -3.80
N ALA A 83 -8.91 2.11 -4.36
CA ALA A 83 -8.24 1.00 -3.69
C ALA A 83 -7.61 1.44 -2.37
N HIS A 84 -6.81 2.53 -2.41
CA HIS A 84 -6.21 3.11 -1.21
C HIS A 84 -7.24 3.42 -0.13
N ASN A 85 -8.30 4.14 -0.48
CA ASN A 85 -9.33 4.53 0.49
C ASN A 85 -10.02 3.30 1.10
N LEU A 86 -10.33 2.27 0.31
CA LEU A 86 -10.94 1.05 0.83
C LEU A 86 -9.99 0.26 1.74
N THR A 87 -8.71 0.14 1.35
CA THR A 87 -7.69 -0.47 2.20
C THR A 87 -7.56 0.29 3.53
N MET A 88 -7.48 1.61 3.49
CA MET A 88 -7.39 2.44 4.71
C MET A 88 -8.67 2.35 5.56
N ASP A 89 -9.84 2.38 4.93
CA ASP A 89 -11.14 2.24 5.60
C ASP A 89 -11.26 0.88 6.29
N PHE A 90 -10.82 -0.21 5.67
CA PHE A 90 -10.79 -1.54 6.29
C PHE A 90 -9.97 -1.54 7.59
N TYR A 91 -8.76 -0.96 7.55
CA TYR A 91 -7.92 -0.85 8.76
C TYR A 91 -8.50 0.10 9.81
N ARG A 92 -9.18 1.18 9.39
CA ARG A 92 -9.84 2.14 10.29
C ARG A 92 -11.12 1.59 10.94
N ASP A 93 -11.90 0.78 10.24
CA ASP A 93 -13.10 0.15 10.80
C ASP A 93 -12.74 -1.03 11.71
N LYS A 94 -11.64 -1.74 11.42
CA LYS A 94 -11.04 -2.71 12.36
C LYS A 94 -10.60 -2.04 13.67
N LYS A 95 -10.10 -0.80 13.62
CA LYS A 95 -9.80 0.07 14.79
C LYS A 95 -11.06 0.41 15.58
N ARG A 96 -12.17 0.79 14.92
CA ARG A 96 -13.46 1.09 15.58
C ARG A 96 -14.09 -0.10 16.30
N LYS A 97 -13.89 -1.33 15.79
CA LYS A 97 -14.32 -2.56 16.47
C LYS A 97 -13.43 -2.94 17.66
N LYS A 98 -12.20 -2.43 17.74
CA LYS A 98 -11.25 -2.75 18.82
C LYS A 98 -11.17 -1.71 19.94
N THR A 99 -11.29 -0.39 19.68
CA THR A 99 -11.32 0.59 20.78
C THR A 99 -11.85 1.97 20.36
N LYS A 100 -12.77 2.52 21.16
CA LYS A 100 -12.99 3.98 21.28
C LYS A 100 -11.83 4.51 22.13
N TYR A 101 -11.04 5.50 21.71
CA TYR A 101 -10.52 6.62 22.53
C TYR A 101 -9.60 7.51 21.69
N ALA A 102 -9.58 8.80 22.06
CA ALA A 102 -9.16 9.93 21.27
C ALA A 102 -7.64 10.13 21.15
N THR A 103 -7.31 11.02 20.22
CA THR A 103 -6.02 11.54 19.76
C THR A 103 -5.19 12.24 20.82
N GLU A 104 -3.91 11.85 20.94
CA GLU A 104 -2.81 12.70 21.37
C GLU A 104 -1.60 12.32 20.50
N ASN A 105 -0.97 13.32 19.87
CA ASN A 105 0.20 13.15 19.01
C ASN A 105 1.45 12.98 19.89
N TYR A 106 2.19 11.90 19.68
CA TYR A 106 3.54 11.73 20.22
C TYR A 106 4.53 11.88 19.08
N ASP A 107 5.45 12.82 19.23
CA ASP A 107 6.49 13.13 18.23
C ASP A 107 7.58 12.05 18.24
N VAL A 108 7.97 11.61 17.05
CA VAL A 108 8.84 10.44 16.81
C VAL A 108 10.32 10.75 17.11
N LEU A 109 10.67 12.03 17.25
CA LEU A 109 12.07 12.47 17.37
C LEU A 109 12.73 12.15 18.71
N ASP A 110 11.98 11.84 19.77
CA ASP A 110 12.58 11.58 21.09
C ASP A 110 13.18 10.18 21.26
N PHE A 111 13.01 9.28 20.28
CA PHE A 111 13.49 7.89 20.35
C PHE A 111 14.66 7.57 19.40
N ILE A 112 15.07 8.52 18.56
CA ILE A 112 16.16 8.34 17.61
C ILE A 112 17.28 9.30 18.03
N GLU A 113 18.29 8.79 18.74
CA GLU A 113 19.61 9.43 18.71
C GLU A 113 20.07 9.41 17.24
N ALA A 114 20.04 10.59 16.63
CA ALA A 114 20.36 10.80 15.23
C ALA A 114 21.87 10.61 15.02
N GLU A 115 22.22 9.60 14.22
CA GLU A 115 23.44 9.68 13.40
C GLU A 115 23.00 10.17 12.01
N ASP A 116 23.58 11.30 11.60
CA ASP A 116 23.28 12.08 10.40
C ASP A 116 23.31 11.25 9.10
N LEU A 117 22.31 11.45 8.23
CA LEU A 117 22.30 10.98 6.85
C LEU A 117 22.20 12.19 5.90
N ASN A 118 23.06 12.22 4.87
CA ASN A 118 23.25 13.36 3.96
C ASN A 118 22.25 13.39 2.79
N ALA A 119 22.13 14.56 2.15
CA ALA A 119 21.11 14.89 1.16
C ALA A 119 21.30 14.27 -0.25
N GLU A 120 22.35 13.48 -0.48
CA GLU A 120 22.63 12.82 -1.77
C GLU A 120 21.83 11.51 -1.99
N ASP A 121 21.24 10.94 -0.93
CA ASP A 121 20.63 9.59 -0.93
C ASP A 121 19.26 9.47 -1.64
N LYS A 122 18.70 10.55 -2.18
CA LYS A 122 17.30 10.58 -2.65
C LYS A 122 17.06 9.92 -4.01
N ILE A 123 18.09 9.79 -4.86
CA ILE A 123 17.97 9.18 -6.19
C ILE A 123 18.34 7.68 -6.14
N GLU A 124 19.21 7.28 -5.21
CA GLU A 124 19.54 5.87 -4.92
C GLU A 124 18.39 5.12 -4.22
N LEU A 125 17.44 5.88 -3.65
CA LEU A 125 16.27 5.41 -2.93
C LEU A 125 15.35 4.50 -3.76
N GLU A 126 15.14 4.75 -5.06
CA GLU A 126 14.20 3.94 -5.87
C GLU A 126 14.72 2.53 -6.19
N GLN A 127 16.02 2.38 -6.44
CA GLN A 127 16.66 1.06 -6.59
C GLN A 127 16.84 0.36 -5.25
N THR A 128 17.07 1.13 -4.18
CA THR A 128 17.13 0.64 -2.80
C THR A 128 15.76 0.13 -2.33
N LEU A 129 14.64 0.78 -2.66
CA LEU A 129 13.31 0.38 -2.22
C LEU A 129 12.87 -1.00 -2.73
N LYS A 130 13.25 -1.37 -3.96
CA LYS A 130 12.96 -2.71 -4.50
C LYS A 130 13.75 -3.80 -3.77
N ASN A 131 15.00 -3.51 -3.42
CA ASN A 131 15.81 -4.39 -2.57
C ASN A 131 15.28 -4.43 -1.13
N VAL A 132 14.83 -3.30 -0.57
CA VAL A 132 14.30 -3.21 0.80
C VAL A 132 13.04 -4.05 0.96
N ALA A 133 12.12 -4.04 -0.01
CA ALA A 133 10.90 -4.85 0.05
C ALA A 133 11.20 -6.35 0.19
N GLU A 134 12.17 -6.88 -0.57
CA GLU A 134 12.64 -8.26 -0.45
C GLU A 134 13.35 -8.52 0.89
N LEU A 135 14.01 -7.51 1.45
CA LEU A 135 14.70 -7.61 2.74
C LEU A 135 13.74 -7.63 3.93
N VAL A 136 12.58 -6.97 3.82
CA VAL A 136 11.53 -7.02 4.85
C VAL A 136 11.11 -8.47 5.10
N ASP A 137 11.01 -9.30 4.06
CA ASP A 137 10.57 -10.70 4.18
C ASP A 137 11.51 -11.56 5.06
N PHE A 138 12.75 -11.14 5.29
CA PHE A 138 13.71 -11.82 6.17
C PHE A 138 13.63 -11.38 7.63
N LEU A 139 12.82 -10.37 7.96
CA LEU A 139 12.64 -9.94 9.35
C LEU A 139 11.69 -10.90 10.10
N PRO A 140 11.73 -10.92 11.44
CA PRO A 140 10.66 -11.52 12.24
C PRO A 140 9.29 -10.92 11.90
N GLU A 141 8.24 -11.74 11.90
CA GLU A 141 6.88 -11.38 11.45
C GLU A 141 6.36 -10.09 12.13
N ASP A 142 6.53 -10.00 13.46
CA ASP A 142 6.20 -8.81 14.26
C ASP A 142 6.90 -7.51 13.80
N GLN A 143 8.13 -7.62 13.29
CA GLN A 143 8.92 -6.48 12.80
C GLN A 143 8.49 -6.10 11.38
N GLN A 144 8.21 -7.11 10.54
CA GLN A 144 7.61 -6.90 9.23
C GLN A 144 6.28 -6.17 9.34
N GLU A 145 5.41 -6.62 10.25
CA GLU A 145 4.07 -6.09 10.43
C GLU A 145 4.09 -4.59 10.73
N VAL A 146 4.92 -4.17 11.71
CA VAL A 146 5.05 -2.75 12.08
C VAL A 146 5.66 -1.91 10.95
N LEU A 147 6.69 -2.42 10.27
CA LEU A 147 7.36 -1.69 9.19
C LEU A 147 6.43 -1.51 7.98
N ARG A 148 5.66 -2.55 7.63
CA ARG A 148 4.68 -2.48 6.54
C ARG A 148 3.55 -1.51 6.87
N MET A 149 3.00 -1.57 8.09
CA MET A 149 1.97 -0.62 8.53
C MET A 149 2.48 0.82 8.54
N ARG A 150 3.73 1.05 8.95
CA ARG A 150 4.30 2.40 9.00
C ARG A 150 4.61 2.96 7.63
N ILE A 151 5.28 2.19 6.78
CA ILE A 151 5.81 2.68 5.49
C ILE A 151 4.77 2.62 4.38
N PHE A 152 3.99 1.54 4.32
CA PHE A 152 3.06 1.33 3.22
C PHE A 152 1.66 1.83 3.54
N MET A 153 1.20 1.70 4.78
CA MET A 153 -0.15 2.12 5.20
C MET A 153 -0.18 3.51 5.87
N ASP A 154 1.00 4.14 6.07
CA ASP A 154 1.16 5.44 6.73
C ASP A 154 0.50 5.53 8.13
N LEU A 155 0.38 4.39 8.82
CA LEU A 155 -0.20 4.35 10.16
C LEU A 155 0.74 4.98 11.18
N SER A 156 0.19 5.67 12.17
CA SER A 156 0.94 6.12 13.35
C SER A 156 1.30 4.93 14.25
N PHE A 157 2.35 5.03 15.08
CA PHE A 157 2.69 3.95 16.02
C PHE A 157 1.57 3.63 17.02
N LYS A 158 0.74 4.63 17.34
CA LYS A 158 -0.48 4.43 18.13
C LYS A 158 -1.47 3.53 17.39
N GLU A 159 -1.71 3.81 16.12
CA GLU A 159 -2.60 2.99 15.28
C GLU A 159 -2.07 1.58 15.06
N ILE A 160 -0.76 1.44 14.91
CA ILE A 160 -0.09 0.15 14.82
C ILE A 160 -0.27 -0.64 16.11
N ALA A 161 -0.03 -0.01 17.26
CA ALA A 161 -0.20 -0.63 18.58
C ALA A 161 -1.64 -1.10 18.82
N GLU A 162 -2.62 -0.27 18.48
CA GLU A 162 -4.04 -0.61 18.53
C GLU A 162 -4.39 -1.76 17.58
N HIS A 163 -3.87 -1.74 16.34
CA HIS A 163 -4.15 -2.75 15.34
C HIS A 163 -3.59 -4.14 15.74
N THR A 164 -2.36 -4.14 16.25
CA THR A 164 -1.58 -5.34 16.62
C THR A 164 -1.83 -5.78 18.07
N ASN A 165 -2.66 -5.05 18.82
CA ASN A 165 -3.00 -5.33 20.22
C ASN A 165 -1.77 -5.42 21.15
N VAL A 166 -0.83 -4.51 20.98
CA VAL A 166 0.36 -4.38 21.82
C VAL A 166 0.47 -2.96 22.37
N SER A 167 1.38 -2.73 23.31
CA SER A 167 1.65 -1.37 23.77
C SER A 167 2.34 -0.53 22.68
N ILE A 168 2.17 0.79 22.70
CA ILE A 168 2.89 1.69 21.78
C ILE A 168 4.41 1.50 21.86
N ASN A 169 4.94 1.23 23.06
CA ASN A 169 6.35 0.94 23.29
C ASN A 169 6.78 -0.39 22.64
N THR A 170 5.90 -1.38 22.61
CA THR A 170 6.15 -2.64 21.90
C THR A 170 6.19 -2.42 20.39
N ALA A 171 5.27 -1.62 19.84
CA ALA A 171 5.28 -1.27 18.42
C ALA A 171 6.54 -0.47 18.03
N LEU A 172 6.92 0.52 18.84
CA LEU A 172 8.17 1.29 18.67
C LEU A 172 9.41 0.38 18.75
N GLY A 173 9.45 -0.53 19.73
CA GLY A 173 10.51 -1.52 19.86
C GLY A 173 10.62 -2.42 18.63
N ARG A 174 9.49 -2.95 18.15
CA ARG A 174 9.43 -3.76 16.91
C ARG A 174 9.96 -2.98 15.71
N MET A 175 9.58 -1.71 15.54
CA MET A 175 10.11 -0.86 14.46
C MET A 175 11.62 -0.66 14.59
N ARG A 176 12.11 -0.36 15.80
CA ARG A 176 13.54 -0.19 16.05
C ARG A 176 14.33 -1.45 15.68
N TYR A 177 13.88 -2.62 16.12
CA TYR A 177 14.54 -3.87 15.76
C TYR A 177 14.41 -4.22 14.27
N ALA A 178 13.30 -3.87 13.63
CA ALA A 178 13.13 -3.99 12.17
C ALA A 178 14.24 -3.23 11.43
N LEU A 179 14.47 -1.95 11.79
CA LEU A 179 15.50 -1.11 11.17
C LEU A 179 16.92 -1.61 11.46
N ILE A 180 17.20 -2.04 12.69
CA ILE A 180 18.51 -2.61 13.07
C ILE A 180 18.80 -3.88 12.25
N ASN A 181 17.83 -4.77 12.14
CA ASN A 181 18.00 -6.03 11.42
C ASN A 181 18.10 -5.82 9.91
N LEU A 182 17.32 -4.90 9.33
CA LEU A 182 17.48 -4.52 7.92
C LEU A 182 18.88 -3.99 7.62
N ARG A 183 19.44 -3.13 8.48
CA ARG A 183 20.82 -2.64 8.33
C ARG A 183 21.85 -3.77 8.35
N LYS A 184 21.69 -4.77 9.23
CA LYS A 184 22.58 -5.93 9.28
C LYS A 184 22.52 -6.75 7.99
N ILE A 185 21.31 -7.06 7.50
CA ILE A 185 21.12 -7.85 6.29
C ILE A 185 21.68 -7.10 5.07
N LEU A 186 21.51 -5.77 5.01
CA LEU A 186 22.11 -4.92 3.98
C LEU A 186 23.64 -5.01 3.99
N ALA A 187 24.27 -4.82 5.16
CA ALA A 187 25.72 -4.90 5.30
C ALA A 187 26.27 -6.28 4.89
N GLU A 188 25.61 -7.37 5.28
CA GLU A 188 26.00 -8.73 4.88
C GLU A 188 25.89 -8.94 3.36
N LYS A 189 24.85 -8.42 2.72
CA LYS A 189 24.67 -8.53 1.27
C LYS A 189 25.63 -7.66 0.47
N GLU A 190 26.04 -6.49 0.98
CA GLU A 190 27.07 -5.67 0.36
C GLU A 190 28.43 -6.37 0.42
N VAL A 191 28.80 -6.98 1.55
CA VAL A 191 30.05 -7.76 1.69
C VAL A 191 30.12 -8.94 0.70
N ILE A 192 28.99 -9.53 0.31
CA ILE A 192 28.93 -10.62 -0.67
C ILE A 192 29.07 -10.11 -2.12
N LYS A 193 28.74 -8.84 -2.41
CA LYS A 193 28.88 -8.26 -3.76
C LYS A 193 30.31 -7.80 -4.09
N PHE A 194 31.19 -7.69 -3.08
CA PHE A 194 32.58 -7.23 -3.23
C PHE A 194 33.63 -8.35 -3.07
N ASN A 195 33.21 -9.61 -2.97
CA ASN A 195 34.07 -10.80 -3.05
C ASN A 195 33.73 -11.62 -4.29
#